data_AF-A0A542USR5-F1
#
_entry.id   AF-A0A542USR5-F1
#
_cell.length_a   1.000
_cell.length_b   1.000
_cell.length_c   1.000
_cell.angle_alpha   90.00
_cell.angle_beta   90.00
_cell.angle_gamma   90.00
#
_symmetry.space_group_name_H-M   'P 1'
#
loop_
_entity.id
_entity.type
_entity.pdbx_description
1 polymer ?
#
loop_
_entity_poly.entity_id
_entity_poly.type
_entity_poly.pdbx_seq_one_letter_code
_entity_poly.pdbx_strand_id
1 'polypeptide(L)'
;MGRDGRDAGGGDVRPRATTRARHRVVACATVVAVVLLGGGPATAVPPRAAGADVVCSAGAPPPPAVAGDLLLGAGCEAVGTRVDGDVRVAPDVGWAALQDVVVGGSVHLGRGTDVSVVGAQVGADVTLDAPGNAYLERVVLDGELRGTVGRALWVVRSVVHGPVRLDAPTRAPSADLWLRGSWFGGWVSLVGGQPRLLGSTLAQGTTLTRPVLAEVCGTRTGASVLVQRAQGPVRLGGPVHLGRCVPGPAQTPATVGGSVRLRENAAPVTVADLVVAGDLGCEGSAPPPTVVRTVVQGTRSGQCA
;
A
#
# COMPACT_ATOMS: atom_id res chain seq x y z
N MET A 1 -22.83 9.06 -54.47
CA MET A 1 -24.18 9.42 -54.00
C MET A 1 -24.19 9.19 -52.49
N GLY A 2 -24.26 10.15 -51.58
CA GLY A 2 -24.60 11.57 -51.61
C GLY A 2 -25.17 11.90 -50.22
N ARG A 3 -24.91 13.13 -49.72
CA ARG A 3 -25.25 13.76 -48.41
C ARG A 3 -24.06 13.86 -47.48
N ASP A 4 -23.31 14.97 -47.48
CA ASP A 4 -23.66 16.39 -47.25
C ASP A 4 -24.38 16.66 -45.92
N GLY A 5 -23.65 17.30 -45.01
CA GLY A 5 -24.01 18.66 -44.58
C GLY A 5 -24.42 18.82 -43.12
N ARG A 6 -23.98 19.97 -42.56
CA ARG A 6 -24.35 20.66 -41.31
C ARG A 6 -23.45 20.40 -40.10
N ASP A 7 -23.06 21.38 -39.30
CA ASP A 7 -23.12 22.84 -39.41
C ASP A 7 -22.11 23.39 -38.40
N ALA A 8 -21.38 24.43 -38.79
CA ALA A 8 -20.42 25.14 -37.96
C ALA A 8 -21.15 26.18 -37.09
N GLY A 9 -21.15 25.98 -35.78
CA GLY A 9 -21.62 26.96 -34.80
C GLY A 9 -20.44 27.71 -34.16
N GLY A 10 -20.10 28.87 -34.73
CA GLY A 10 -19.14 29.82 -34.15
C GLY A 10 -19.75 30.56 -32.97
N GLY A 11 -19.25 30.29 -31.76
CA GLY A 11 -19.57 31.03 -30.53
C GLY A 11 -18.53 32.11 -30.25
N ASP A 12 -18.93 33.35 -30.42
CA ASP A 12 -18.19 34.58 -30.12
C ASP A 12 -17.98 34.73 -28.59
N VAL A 13 -16.73 34.60 -28.12
CA VAL A 13 -16.37 34.73 -26.70
C VAL A 13 -15.80 36.12 -26.44
N ARG A 14 -16.62 36.99 -25.86
CA ARG A 14 -16.22 38.33 -25.41
C ARG A 14 -15.20 38.26 -24.26
N PRO A 15 -14.16 39.13 -24.25
CA PRO A 15 -13.22 39.22 -23.15
C PRO A 15 -13.86 39.90 -21.92
N ARG A 16 -13.87 39.20 -20.78
CA ARG A 16 -14.24 39.76 -19.48
C ARG A 16 -13.07 40.59 -18.92
N ALA A 17 -13.37 41.85 -18.62
CA ALA A 17 -12.47 42.80 -17.98
C ALA A 17 -11.99 42.30 -16.61
N THR A 18 -10.69 42.35 -16.39
CA THR A 18 -10.01 42.02 -15.14
C THR A 18 -10.07 43.21 -14.17
N THR A 19 -10.91 43.09 -13.15
CA THR A 19 -10.96 44.05 -12.03
C THR A 19 -9.82 43.74 -11.06
N ARG A 20 -8.82 44.63 -10.99
CA ARG A 20 -7.73 44.57 -10.00
C ARG A 20 -8.28 44.82 -8.60
N ALA A 21 -8.46 43.77 -7.81
CA ALA A 21 -8.73 43.87 -6.38
C ALA A 21 -7.44 44.23 -5.63
N ARG A 22 -7.44 45.41 -5.02
CA ARG A 22 -6.39 45.88 -4.10
C ARG A 22 -6.47 45.06 -2.81
N HIS A 23 -5.53 44.16 -2.58
CA HIS A 23 -5.39 43.48 -1.30
C HIS A 23 -4.87 44.47 -0.24
N ARG A 24 -5.76 44.87 0.66
CA ARG A 24 -5.39 45.52 1.92
C ARG A 24 -4.74 44.46 2.81
N VAL A 25 -3.49 44.72 3.19
CA VAL A 25 -2.76 43.96 4.21
C VAL A 25 -3.45 44.21 5.55
N VAL A 26 -4.21 43.24 6.03
CA VAL A 26 -4.75 43.22 7.40
C VAL A 26 -3.78 42.39 8.23
N ALA A 27 -2.99 43.07 9.06
CA ALA A 27 -2.17 42.44 10.08
C ALA A 27 -3.09 41.89 11.19
N CYS A 28 -3.41 40.60 11.11
CA CYS A 28 -4.07 39.90 12.21
C CYS A 28 -3.04 39.58 13.29
N ALA A 29 -3.14 40.27 14.43
CA ALA A 29 -2.45 39.91 15.65
C ALA A 29 -2.98 38.55 16.15
N THR A 30 -2.17 37.51 16.03
CA THR A 30 -2.50 36.17 16.52
C THR A 30 -2.31 36.12 18.03
N VAL A 31 -3.41 36.19 18.78
CA VAL A 31 -3.43 35.89 20.22
C VAL A 31 -3.27 34.39 20.39
N VAL A 32 -2.11 33.95 20.87
CA VAL A 32 -1.85 32.55 21.24
C VAL A 32 -2.54 32.28 22.57
N ALA A 33 -3.75 31.73 22.52
CA ALA A 33 -4.43 31.19 23.69
C ALA A 33 -3.81 29.84 24.05
N VAL A 34 -3.00 29.82 25.10
CA VAL A 34 -2.48 28.59 25.72
C VAL A 34 -3.66 27.89 26.41
N VAL A 35 -4.30 26.95 25.70
CA VAL A 35 -5.31 26.06 26.29
C VAL A 35 -4.58 24.97 27.06
N LEU A 36 -4.52 25.14 28.39
CA LEU A 36 -4.15 24.08 29.32
C LEU A 36 -5.26 23.02 29.31
N LEU A 37 -5.13 22.02 28.42
CA LEU A 37 -5.98 20.83 28.44
C LEU A 37 -5.67 20.06 29.73
N GLY A 38 -6.55 20.19 30.72
CA GLY A 38 -6.51 19.40 31.94
C GLY A 38 -6.60 17.91 31.59
N GLY A 39 -5.49 17.19 31.77
CA GLY A 39 -5.46 15.74 31.68
C GLY A 39 -6.38 15.15 32.74
N GLY A 40 -7.57 14.72 32.31
CA GLY A 40 -8.45 13.91 33.16
C GLY A 40 -7.71 12.66 33.66
N PRO A 41 -8.08 12.11 34.82
CA PRO A 41 -7.44 10.92 35.35
C PRO A 41 -7.50 9.82 34.30
N ALA A 42 -6.35 9.31 33.87
CA ALA A 42 -6.26 8.16 33.00
C ALA A 42 -7.00 7.00 33.70
N THR A 43 -8.21 6.71 33.26
CA THR A 43 -8.93 5.50 33.67
C THR A 43 -8.09 4.34 33.16
N ALA A 44 -7.29 3.75 34.04
CA ALA A 44 -6.55 2.54 33.76
C ALA A 44 -7.55 1.48 33.28
N VAL A 45 -7.38 1.03 32.04
CA VAL A 45 -8.14 -0.12 31.53
C VAL A 45 -7.85 -1.29 32.48
N PRO A 46 -8.87 -1.90 33.10
CA PRO A 46 -8.66 -2.99 34.03
C PRO A 46 -7.85 -4.10 33.34
N PRO A 47 -6.88 -4.72 34.02
CA PRO A 47 -6.09 -5.80 33.45
C PRO A 47 -7.01 -6.93 33.00
N ARG A 48 -6.96 -7.26 31.71
CA ARG A 48 -7.74 -8.36 31.13
C ARG A 48 -7.26 -9.66 31.76
N ALA A 49 -8.17 -10.44 32.33
CA ALA A 49 -7.83 -11.77 32.86
C ALA A 49 -7.22 -12.60 31.71
N ALA A 50 -6.02 -13.14 31.93
CA ALA A 50 -5.36 -13.98 30.94
C ALA A 50 -6.23 -15.22 30.68
N GLY A 51 -6.85 -15.27 29.49
CA GLY A 51 -7.54 -16.46 29.02
C GLY A 51 -6.53 -17.59 28.81
N ALA A 52 -6.99 -18.84 28.88
CA ALA A 52 -6.15 -19.97 28.52
C ALA A 52 -5.86 -19.94 27.01
N ASP A 53 -4.61 -20.16 26.65
CA ASP A 53 -4.19 -20.29 25.25
C ASP A 53 -4.78 -21.56 24.63
N VAL A 54 -5.16 -21.46 23.36
CA VAL A 54 -5.71 -22.59 22.59
C VAL A 54 -4.74 -22.96 21.49
N VAL A 55 -4.42 -24.25 21.40
CA VAL A 55 -3.65 -24.82 20.29
C VAL A 55 -4.61 -25.51 19.34
N CYS A 56 -4.60 -25.08 18.08
CA CYS A 56 -5.38 -25.71 17.01
C CYS A 56 -4.48 -26.58 16.13
N SER A 57 -5.00 -27.73 15.72
CA SER A 57 -4.32 -28.69 14.85
C SER A 57 -5.32 -29.31 13.85
N ALA A 58 -4.80 -29.99 12.82
CA ALA A 58 -5.63 -30.68 11.84
C ALA A 58 -6.69 -31.58 12.50
N GLY A 59 -7.94 -31.42 12.09
CA GLY A 59 -9.09 -32.20 12.58
C GLY A 59 -9.67 -31.73 13.93
N ALA A 60 -9.06 -30.73 14.57
CA ALA A 60 -9.54 -30.12 15.81
C ALA A 60 -9.66 -28.60 15.63
N PRO A 61 -10.76 -28.11 15.02
CA PRO A 61 -10.96 -26.67 14.86
C PRO A 61 -11.02 -25.97 16.22
N PRO A 62 -10.57 -24.72 16.32
CA PRO A 62 -10.65 -23.99 17.58
C PRO A 62 -12.13 -23.73 17.95
N PRO A 63 -12.42 -23.51 19.24
CA PRO A 63 -13.75 -23.08 19.65
C PRO A 63 -14.12 -21.73 19.01
N PRO A 64 -15.42 -21.39 18.86
CA PRO A 64 -15.84 -20.13 18.24
C PRO A 64 -15.31 -18.87 18.93
N ALA A 65 -14.93 -18.97 20.21
CA ALA A 65 -14.34 -17.89 20.99
C ALA A 65 -13.11 -18.40 21.76
N VAL A 66 -12.01 -17.69 21.65
CA VAL A 66 -10.74 -17.93 22.36
C VAL A 66 -10.43 -16.68 23.19
N ALA A 67 -10.42 -16.82 24.51
CA ALA A 67 -10.22 -15.69 25.42
C ALA A 67 -8.75 -15.23 25.51
N GLY A 68 -7.80 -16.14 25.28
CA GLY A 68 -6.36 -15.88 25.25
C GLY A 68 -5.81 -15.89 23.83
N ASP A 69 -4.61 -16.44 23.67
CA ASP A 69 -3.96 -16.56 22.37
C ASP A 69 -4.40 -17.83 21.63
N LEU A 70 -4.38 -17.77 20.30
CA LEU A 70 -4.61 -18.92 19.42
C LEU A 70 -3.33 -19.28 18.66
N LEU A 71 -2.79 -20.46 18.93
CA LEU A 71 -1.64 -21.03 18.21
C LEU A 71 -2.15 -21.98 17.10
N LEU A 72 -1.94 -21.63 15.83
CA LEU A 72 -2.27 -22.47 14.69
C LEU A 72 -1.10 -23.41 14.36
N GLY A 73 -1.35 -24.72 14.46
CA GLY A 73 -0.46 -25.77 14.00
C GLY A 73 -0.75 -26.22 12.56
N ALA A 74 -0.15 -27.35 12.17
CA ALA A 74 -0.26 -27.90 10.83
C ALA A 74 -1.71 -28.27 10.46
N GLY A 75 -2.16 -27.78 9.30
CA GLY A 75 -3.48 -28.05 8.77
C GLY A 75 -4.62 -27.49 9.61
N CYS A 76 -4.32 -26.57 10.53
CA CYS A 76 -5.33 -25.88 11.30
C CYS A 76 -6.07 -24.86 10.42
N GLU A 77 -7.40 -24.88 10.53
CA GLU A 77 -8.28 -23.89 9.94
C GLU A 77 -9.18 -23.30 11.03
N ALA A 78 -9.11 -22.00 11.24
CA ALA A 78 -10.00 -21.27 12.12
C ALA A 78 -11.03 -20.50 11.28
N VAL A 79 -12.31 -20.86 11.41
CA VAL A 79 -13.42 -20.24 10.67
C VAL A 79 -14.37 -19.58 11.65
N GLY A 80 -14.74 -18.32 11.42
CA GLY A 80 -15.71 -17.60 12.25
C GLY A 80 -15.29 -17.47 13.72
N THR A 81 -13.99 -17.64 14.01
CA THR A 81 -13.44 -17.66 15.36
C THR A 81 -13.13 -16.24 15.81
N ARG A 82 -13.57 -15.89 17.03
CA ARG A 82 -13.14 -14.68 17.72
C ARG A 82 -12.00 -15.00 18.67
N VAL A 83 -10.87 -14.32 18.51
CA VAL A 83 -9.70 -14.42 19.37
C VAL A 83 -9.51 -13.09 20.06
N ASP A 84 -9.58 -13.08 21.38
CA ASP A 84 -9.45 -11.86 22.17
C ASP A 84 -7.99 -11.41 22.35
N GLY A 85 -7.05 -12.36 22.27
CA GLY A 85 -5.60 -12.15 22.28
C GLY A 85 -4.97 -12.19 20.88
N ASP A 86 -3.77 -12.74 20.80
CA ASP A 86 -2.99 -12.85 19.56
C ASP A 86 -3.27 -14.16 18.82
N VAL A 87 -3.03 -14.16 17.50
CA VAL A 87 -2.93 -15.38 16.70
C VAL A 87 -1.49 -15.59 16.27
N ARG A 88 -0.97 -16.78 16.50
CA ARG A 88 0.38 -17.17 16.09
C ARG A 88 0.30 -18.39 15.19
N VAL A 89 0.85 -18.29 13.98
CA VAL A 89 1.01 -19.45 13.10
C VAL A 89 2.38 -20.04 13.37
N ALA A 90 2.42 -21.31 13.76
CA ALA A 90 3.67 -22.00 14.01
C ALA A 90 4.53 -22.07 12.73
N PRO A 91 5.86 -22.07 12.86
CA PRO A 91 6.76 -22.19 11.71
C PRO A 91 6.70 -23.61 11.11
N ASP A 92 6.95 -23.68 9.80
CA ASP A 92 7.18 -24.93 9.06
C ASP A 92 6.02 -25.94 9.17
N VAL A 93 4.79 -25.46 9.36
CA VAL A 93 3.60 -26.32 9.55
C VAL A 93 2.87 -26.65 8.25
N GLY A 94 3.48 -26.36 7.10
CA GLY A 94 2.93 -26.61 5.77
C GLY A 94 1.88 -25.57 5.39
N TRP A 95 0.68 -25.64 5.97
CA TRP A 95 -0.38 -24.67 5.72
C TRP A 95 -1.25 -24.39 6.95
N ALA A 96 -1.80 -23.17 7.02
CA ALA A 96 -2.80 -22.76 8.00
C ALA A 96 -3.78 -21.75 7.39
N ALA A 97 -5.02 -21.70 7.90
CA ALA A 97 -6.04 -20.79 7.39
C ALA A 97 -6.82 -20.07 8.49
N LEU A 98 -7.11 -18.80 8.26
CA LEU A 98 -7.95 -17.92 9.06
C LEU A 98 -9.05 -17.36 8.15
N GLN A 99 -10.30 -17.77 8.37
CA GLN A 99 -11.45 -17.34 7.56
C GLN A 99 -12.51 -16.66 8.42
N ASP A 100 -12.88 -15.43 8.04
CA ASP A 100 -13.90 -14.62 8.71
C ASP A 100 -13.67 -14.53 10.25
N VAL A 101 -12.39 -14.41 10.65
CA VAL A 101 -11.98 -14.33 12.05
C VAL A 101 -11.92 -12.89 12.55
N VAL A 102 -12.12 -12.70 13.85
CA VAL A 102 -11.88 -11.41 14.54
C VAL A 102 -10.78 -11.61 15.56
N VAL A 103 -9.68 -10.89 15.41
CA VAL A 103 -8.51 -10.96 16.30
C VAL A 103 -8.38 -9.63 17.01
N GLY A 104 -8.48 -9.63 18.34
CA GLY A 104 -8.33 -8.43 19.16
C GLY A 104 -6.88 -7.95 19.25
N GLY A 105 -5.93 -8.89 19.22
CA GLY A 105 -4.50 -8.62 19.22
C GLY A 105 -3.87 -8.63 17.83
N SER A 106 -2.64 -9.15 17.77
CA SER A 106 -1.81 -9.23 16.57
C SER A 106 -1.87 -10.61 15.92
N VAL A 107 -1.50 -10.67 14.64
CA VAL A 107 -1.32 -11.93 13.91
C VAL A 107 0.14 -12.08 13.51
N HIS A 108 0.77 -13.17 13.93
CA HIS A 108 2.16 -13.50 13.61
C HIS A 108 2.22 -14.69 12.66
N LEU A 109 2.73 -14.49 11.44
CA LEU A 109 2.85 -15.52 10.42
C LEU A 109 4.25 -16.12 10.46
N GLY A 110 4.35 -17.36 10.95
CA GLY A 110 5.61 -18.09 11.08
C GLY A 110 6.25 -18.45 9.74
N ARG A 111 7.56 -18.64 9.80
CA ARG A 111 8.42 -18.99 8.66
C ARG A 111 7.98 -20.25 7.94
N GLY A 112 8.15 -20.25 6.61
CA GLY A 112 8.01 -21.46 5.79
C GLY A 112 6.58 -21.97 5.62
N THR A 113 5.61 -21.38 6.31
CA THR A 113 4.21 -21.80 6.29
C THR A 113 3.43 -21.08 5.20
N ASP A 114 2.57 -21.80 4.49
CA ASP A 114 1.58 -21.21 3.59
C ASP A 114 0.33 -20.80 4.38
N VAL A 115 0.06 -19.50 4.44
CA VAL A 115 -1.04 -18.94 5.23
C VAL A 115 -2.06 -18.25 4.35
N SER A 116 -3.34 -18.59 4.56
CA SER A 116 -4.47 -17.88 3.98
C SER A 116 -5.25 -17.16 5.07
N VAL A 117 -5.40 -15.83 4.94
CA VAL A 117 -6.16 -14.98 5.85
C VAL A 117 -7.23 -14.26 5.02
N VAL A 118 -8.48 -14.66 5.17
CA VAL A 118 -9.58 -14.21 4.32
C VAL A 118 -10.70 -13.65 5.18
N GLY A 119 -11.15 -12.43 4.87
CA GLY A 119 -12.29 -11.81 5.59
C GLY A 119 -12.02 -11.49 7.05
N ALA A 120 -10.76 -11.39 7.46
CA ALA A 120 -10.39 -11.19 8.86
C ALA A 120 -10.41 -9.71 9.28
N GLN A 121 -10.69 -9.48 10.57
CA GLN A 121 -10.47 -8.20 11.25
C GLN A 121 -9.37 -8.38 12.30
N VAL A 122 -8.34 -7.53 12.26
CA VAL A 122 -7.19 -7.59 13.18
C VAL A 122 -7.02 -6.23 13.85
N GLY A 123 -7.18 -6.20 15.18
CA GLY A 123 -7.18 -4.97 15.98
C GLY A 123 -5.81 -4.35 16.22
N ALA A 124 -4.74 -5.12 16.03
CA ALA A 124 -3.36 -4.63 16.14
C ALA A 124 -2.57 -4.88 14.84
N ASP A 125 -1.42 -5.56 14.90
CA ASP A 125 -0.49 -5.67 13.79
C ASP A 125 -0.54 -7.04 13.09
N VAL A 126 -0.07 -7.09 11.85
CA VAL A 126 0.30 -8.35 11.17
C VAL A 126 1.81 -8.36 10.95
N THR A 127 2.48 -9.36 11.52
CA THR A 127 3.94 -9.53 11.41
C THR A 127 4.27 -10.80 10.63
N LEU A 128 5.12 -10.67 9.60
CA LEU A 128 5.60 -11.74 8.73
C LEU A 128 7.02 -12.16 9.12
N ASP A 129 7.22 -13.44 9.43
CA ASP A 129 8.55 -14.03 9.66
C ASP A 129 8.96 -14.92 8.47
N ALA A 130 8.97 -14.36 7.26
CA ALA A 130 9.24 -15.09 6.02
C ALA A 130 8.34 -16.35 5.83
N PRO A 131 7.00 -16.21 5.86
CA PRO A 131 6.10 -17.30 5.52
C PRO A 131 6.39 -17.78 4.09
N GLY A 132 6.06 -19.03 3.78
CA GLY A 132 6.17 -19.56 2.43
C GLY A 132 5.35 -18.69 1.48
N ASN A 133 4.03 -18.83 1.53
CA ASN A 133 3.06 -17.97 0.88
C ASN A 133 2.19 -17.29 1.94
N ALA A 134 1.86 -16.02 1.78
CA ALA A 134 0.87 -15.35 2.61
C ALA A 134 -0.19 -14.69 1.73
N TYR A 135 -1.45 -15.09 1.89
CA TYR A 135 -2.58 -14.58 1.12
C TYR A 135 -3.55 -13.85 2.06
N LEU A 136 -3.56 -12.52 2.01
CA LEU A 136 -4.38 -11.63 2.84
C LEU A 136 -5.45 -11.01 1.95
N GLU A 137 -6.67 -11.51 2.03
CA GLU A 137 -7.78 -11.05 1.21
C GLU A 137 -8.95 -10.53 2.05
N ARG A 138 -9.47 -9.35 1.70
CA ARG A 138 -10.58 -8.71 2.44
C ARG A 138 -10.27 -8.57 3.93
N VAL A 139 -9.00 -8.31 4.26
CA VAL A 139 -8.55 -8.10 5.63
C VAL A 139 -8.70 -6.63 6.00
N VAL A 140 -9.24 -6.36 7.18
CA VAL A 140 -9.20 -5.03 7.82
C VAL A 140 -8.18 -5.10 8.96
N LEU A 141 -7.15 -4.26 8.86
CA LEU A 141 -6.04 -4.21 9.79
C LEU A 141 -5.93 -2.81 10.37
N ASP A 142 -6.14 -2.68 11.68
CA ASP A 142 -6.09 -1.38 12.38
C ASP A 142 -4.65 -0.89 12.58
N GLY A 143 -3.70 -1.81 12.76
CA GLY A 143 -2.28 -1.51 12.96
C GLY A 143 -1.43 -1.60 11.68
N GLU A 144 -0.17 -2.00 11.84
CA GLU A 144 0.81 -2.09 10.76
C GLU A 144 0.93 -3.50 10.15
N LEU A 145 1.27 -3.55 8.86
CA LEU A 145 1.70 -4.77 8.19
C LEU A 145 3.21 -4.72 8.01
N ARG A 146 3.95 -5.60 8.69
CA ARG A 146 5.42 -5.56 8.67
C ARG A 146 6.08 -6.93 8.58
N GLY A 147 7.35 -6.93 8.22
CA GLY A 147 8.23 -8.08 8.38
C GLY A 147 8.86 -8.52 7.07
N THR A 148 9.29 -9.78 7.04
CA THR A 148 10.01 -10.37 5.91
C THR A 148 9.05 -11.25 5.11
N VAL A 149 9.05 -11.11 3.79
CA VAL A 149 8.28 -11.99 2.90
C VAL A 149 9.18 -13.16 2.49
N GLY A 150 8.64 -14.38 2.55
CA GLY A 150 9.35 -15.57 2.06
C GLY A 150 9.24 -15.70 0.55
N ARG A 151 8.31 -16.54 0.06
CA ARG A 151 8.15 -16.76 -1.39
C ARG A 151 7.19 -15.77 -2.02
N ALA A 152 6.04 -15.51 -1.39
CA ALA A 152 5.08 -14.56 -1.94
C ALA A 152 4.12 -14.01 -0.87
N LEU A 153 3.69 -12.77 -1.08
CA LEU A 153 2.66 -12.10 -0.30
C LEU A 153 1.64 -11.47 -1.27
N TRP A 154 0.36 -11.80 -1.08
CA TRP A 154 -0.74 -11.15 -1.76
C TRP A 154 -1.62 -10.42 -0.75
N VAL A 155 -1.78 -9.12 -0.91
CA VAL A 155 -2.68 -8.27 -0.13
C VAL A 155 -3.75 -7.75 -1.09
N VAL A 156 -4.94 -8.35 -1.05
CA VAL A 156 -5.97 -8.18 -2.08
C VAL A 156 -7.26 -7.65 -1.45
N ARG A 157 -7.76 -6.52 -1.97
CA ARG A 157 -9.03 -5.94 -1.51
C ARG A 157 -9.07 -5.72 0.00
N SER A 158 -7.93 -5.33 0.57
CA SER A 158 -7.75 -5.19 2.02
C SER A 158 -7.61 -3.72 2.41
N VAL A 159 -7.84 -3.42 3.68
CA VAL A 159 -7.69 -2.10 4.29
C VAL A 159 -6.64 -2.22 5.38
N VAL A 160 -5.54 -1.48 5.26
CA VAL A 160 -4.51 -1.40 6.29
C VAL A 160 -4.41 0.04 6.75
N HIS A 161 -4.81 0.33 7.99
CA HIS A 161 -4.82 1.68 8.53
C HIS A 161 -3.42 2.21 8.85
N GLY A 162 -2.53 1.35 9.33
CA GLY A 162 -1.14 1.69 9.63
C GLY A 162 -0.19 1.66 8.43
N PRO A 163 1.13 1.80 8.70
CA PRO A 163 2.17 1.66 7.69
C PRO A 163 2.32 0.22 7.19
N VAL A 164 2.90 0.08 6.00
CA VAL A 164 3.32 -1.21 5.43
C VAL A 164 4.83 -1.19 5.27
N ARG A 165 5.54 -2.15 5.90
CA ARG A 165 7.00 -2.24 5.88
C ARG A 165 7.44 -3.67 5.59
N LEU A 166 7.75 -3.94 4.33
CA LEU A 166 8.03 -5.30 3.87
C LEU A 166 9.45 -5.39 3.30
N ASP A 167 10.18 -6.41 3.74
CA ASP A 167 11.48 -6.77 3.19
C ASP A 167 11.40 -8.11 2.47
N ALA A 168 11.90 -8.15 1.24
CA ALA A 168 12.13 -9.36 0.48
C ALA A 168 13.65 -9.62 0.46
N PRO A 169 14.12 -10.70 1.12
CA PRO A 169 15.53 -10.92 1.31
C PRO A 169 16.23 -11.12 -0.04
N THR A 170 17.49 -10.69 -0.14
CA THR A 170 18.29 -10.80 -1.38
C THR A 170 18.45 -12.23 -1.89
N ARG A 171 18.30 -13.23 -1.00
CA ARG A 171 18.32 -14.66 -1.34
C ARG A 171 17.03 -15.15 -2.00
N ALA A 172 15.94 -14.39 -1.90
CA ALA A 172 14.66 -14.65 -2.54
C ALA A 172 14.30 -13.48 -3.48
N PRO A 173 15.11 -13.19 -4.53
CA PRO A 173 14.83 -12.08 -5.43
C PRO A 173 13.48 -12.27 -6.16
N SER A 174 13.00 -13.50 -6.30
CA SER A 174 11.70 -13.81 -6.86
C SER A 174 10.54 -13.67 -5.86
N ALA A 175 10.77 -13.13 -4.66
CA ALA A 175 9.69 -12.91 -3.70
C ALA A 175 8.64 -11.96 -4.31
N ASP A 176 7.44 -12.48 -4.50
CA ASP A 176 6.39 -11.78 -5.22
C ASP A 176 5.51 -11.01 -4.22
N LEU A 177 5.32 -9.70 -4.46
CA LEU A 177 4.71 -8.78 -3.51
C LEU A 177 3.52 -8.08 -4.18
N TRP A 178 2.32 -8.63 -4.05
CA TRP A 178 1.12 -8.13 -4.75
C TRP A 178 0.23 -7.34 -3.81
N LEU A 179 0.16 -6.02 -3.98
CA LEU A 179 -0.77 -5.14 -3.27
C LEU A 179 -1.84 -4.64 -4.25
N ARG A 180 -2.98 -5.33 -4.31
CA ARG A 180 -3.98 -5.15 -5.38
C ARG A 180 -5.35 -4.71 -4.85
N GLY A 181 -5.85 -3.60 -5.38
CA GLY A 181 -7.20 -3.12 -5.08
C GLY A 181 -7.40 -2.82 -3.59
N SER A 182 -6.32 -2.46 -2.90
CA SER A 182 -6.28 -2.30 -1.45
C SER A 182 -6.12 -0.83 -1.07
N TRP A 183 -6.52 -0.48 0.15
CA TRP A 183 -6.32 0.84 0.73
C TRP A 183 -5.28 0.79 1.85
N PHE A 184 -4.34 1.73 1.84
CA PHE A 184 -3.27 1.82 2.82
C PHE A 184 -3.22 3.23 3.42
N GLY A 185 -3.47 3.33 4.72
CA GLY A 185 -3.54 4.59 5.46
C GLY A 185 -2.16 5.18 5.77
N GLY A 186 -1.16 4.33 6.00
CA GLY A 186 0.23 4.75 6.25
C GLY A 186 1.13 4.76 5.03
N TRP A 187 2.42 4.97 5.27
CA TRP A 187 3.47 4.84 4.24
C TRP A 187 3.68 3.38 3.84
N VAL A 188 3.91 3.15 2.55
CA VAL A 188 4.28 1.83 2.02
C VAL A 188 5.78 1.81 1.72
N SER A 189 6.53 0.96 2.40
CA SER A 189 7.98 0.81 2.22
C SER A 189 8.29 -0.63 1.87
N LEU A 190 8.77 -0.84 0.64
CA LEU A 190 9.09 -2.16 0.10
C LEU A 190 10.58 -2.22 -0.25
N VAL A 191 11.25 -3.24 0.26
CA VAL A 191 12.68 -3.47 0.03
C VAL A 191 12.85 -4.81 -0.69
N GLY A 192 13.58 -4.82 -1.81
CA GLY A 192 13.82 -6.04 -2.59
C GLY A 192 12.60 -6.54 -3.35
N GLY A 193 12.69 -7.80 -3.82
CA GLY A 193 11.59 -8.56 -4.41
C GLY A 193 10.98 -7.97 -5.69
N GLN A 194 9.76 -8.41 -5.98
CA GLN A 194 8.97 -8.00 -7.15
C GLN A 194 7.69 -7.24 -6.74
N PRO A 195 7.78 -6.03 -6.15
CA PRO A 195 6.60 -5.26 -5.75
C PRO A 195 5.68 -4.89 -6.92
N ARG A 196 4.41 -5.27 -6.80
CA ARG A 196 3.30 -4.90 -7.70
C ARG A 196 2.20 -4.20 -6.92
N LEU A 197 2.08 -2.88 -7.07
CA LEU A 197 1.02 -2.06 -6.51
C LEU A 197 0.01 -1.74 -7.60
N LEU A 198 -1.12 -2.45 -7.59
CA LEU A 198 -2.04 -2.51 -8.72
C LEU A 198 -3.43 -2.03 -8.32
N GLY A 199 -3.87 -0.89 -8.85
CA GLY A 199 -5.22 -0.37 -8.61
C GLY A 199 -5.48 -0.04 -7.14
N SER A 200 -4.43 0.29 -6.38
CA SER A 200 -4.51 0.52 -4.94
C SER A 200 -4.60 2.02 -4.62
N THR A 201 -5.02 2.36 -3.40
CA THR A 201 -5.01 3.73 -2.89
C THR A 201 -4.09 3.81 -1.69
N LEU A 202 -3.06 4.67 -1.77
CA LEU A 202 -2.14 4.96 -0.68
C LEU A 202 -2.47 6.37 -0.18
N ALA A 203 -2.91 6.50 1.07
CA ALA A 203 -3.20 7.81 1.65
C ALA A 203 -1.91 8.65 1.80
N GLN A 204 -0.79 7.99 2.06
CA GLN A 204 0.54 8.61 2.13
C GLN A 204 1.35 8.33 0.86
N GLY A 205 2.65 8.13 0.98
CA GLY A 205 3.56 7.86 -0.13
C GLY A 205 4.04 6.40 -0.17
N THR A 206 4.88 6.10 -1.16
CA THR A 206 5.55 4.80 -1.26
C THR A 206 7.03 4.94 -1.55
N THR A 207 7.82 4.06 -0.93
CA THR A 207 9.25 3.92 -1.16
C THR A 207 9.56 2.51 -1.64
N LEU A 208 10.17 2.40 -2.82
CA LEU A 208 10.66 1.15 -3.39
C LEU A 208 12.18 1.18 -3.38
N THR A 209 12.81 0.30 -2.61
CA THR A 209 14.27 0.24 -2.48
C THR A 209 14.80 -1.08 -3.00
N ARG A 210 15.70 -1.03 -3.99
CA ARG A 210 16.30 -2.22 -4.60
C ARG A 210 15.29 -3.25 -5.16
N PRO A 211 14.16 -2.85 -5.79
CA PRO A 211 13.30 -3.84 -6.44
C PRO A 211 14.06 -4.55 -7.57
N VAL A 212 13.86 -5.86 -7.74
CA VAL A 212 14.35 -6.59 -8.93
C VAL A 212 13.35 -6.53 -10.08
N LEU A 213 12.11 -6.20 -9.79
CA LEU A 213 11.07 -5.79 -10.72
C LEU A 213 10.07 -4.95 -9.95
N ALA A 214 9.56 -3.85 -10.50
CA ALA A 214 8.48 -3.11 -9.84
C ALA A 214 7.41 -2.63 -10.81
N GLU A 215 6.16 -2.74 -10.39
CA GLU A 215 4.98 -2.33 -11.14
C GLU A 215 4.07 -1.51 -10.23
N VAL A 216 3.85 -0.22 -10.54
CA VAL A 216 2.92 0.65 -9.80
C VAL A 216 1.92 1.22 -10.80
N CYS A 217 0.76 0.59 -10.96
CA CYS A 217 -0.18 0.90 -12.05
C CYS A 217 -1.61 1.03 -11.55
N GLY A 218 -2.38 1.94 -12.13
CA GLY A 218 -3.72 2.30 -11.65
C GLY A 218 -3.77 2.76 -10.17
N THR A 219 -2.62 2.99 -9.55
CA THR A 219 -2.51 3.30 -8.12
C THR A 219 -2.56 4.81 -7.90
N ARG A 220 -3.27 5.23 -6.85
CA ARG A 220 -3.34 6.61 -6.41
C ARG A 220 -2.54 6.76 -5.12
N THR A 221 -1.66 7.75 -5.07
CA THR A 221 -0.80 8.03 -3.93
C THR A 221 -1.05 9.46 -3.47
N GLY A 222 -1.37 9.65 -2.19
CA GLY A 222 -1.65 10.98 -1.62
C GLY A 222 -0.39 11.83 -1.43
N ALA A 223 0.76 11.20 -1.21
CA ALA A 223 2.05 11.87 -1.06
C ALA A 223 3.05 11.47 -2.16
N SER A 224 4.35 11.43 -1.84
CA SER A 224 5.43 11.21 -2.79
C SER A 224 5.71 9.74 -3.09
N VAL A 225 6.29 9.49 -4.27
CA VAL A 225 6.84 8.19 -4.67
C VAL A 225 8.35 8.30 -4.76
N LEU A 226 9.07 7.45 -4.04
CA LEU A 226 10.52 7.29 -4.14
C LEU A 226 10.84 5.90 -4.70
N VAL A 227 11.58 5.86 -5.80
CA VAL A 227 12.21 4.62 -6.31
C VAL A 227 13.70 4.82 -6.29
N GLN A 228 14.41 3.92 -5.61
CA GLN A 228 15.85 4.02 -5.50
C GLN A 228 16.57 2.68 -5.63
N ARG A 229 17.73 2.71 -6.26
CA ARG A 229 18.65 1.59 -6.39
C ARG A 229 18.01 0.36 -7.04
N ALA A 230 17.05 0.55 -7.97
CA ALA A 230 16.40 -0.55 -8.66
C ALA A 230 17.41 -1.44 -9.39
N GLN A 231 17.24 -2.74 -9.23
CA GLN A 231 18.10 -3.80 -9.77
C GLN A 231 17.51 -4.44 -11.02
N GLY A 232 16.21 -4.28 -11.26
CA GLY A 232 15.58 -4.64 -12.52
C GLY A 232 14.44 -3.68 -12.90
N PRO A 233 13.67 -4.01 -13.95
CA PRO A 233 12.77 -3.05 -14.58
C PRO A 233 11.72 -2.48 -13.63
N VAL A 234 11.56 -1.16 -13.65
CA VAL A 234 10.53 -0.46 -12.89
C VAL A 234 9.56 0.22 -13.84
N ARG A 235 8.26 0.05 -13.57
CA ARG A 235 7.20 0.75 -14.27
C ARG A 235 6.29 1.49 -13.29
N LEU A 236 6.16 2.79 -13.51
CA LEU A 236 5.26 3.67 -12.77
C LEU A 236 4.18 4.23 -13.72
N GLY A 237 2.92 4.05 -13.35
CA GLY A 237 1.73 4.49 -14.08
C GLY A 237 1.28 3.53 -15.20
N GLY A 238 0.20 3.92 -15.88
CA GLY A 238 -0.51 3.08 -16.84
C GLY A 238 -1.66 2.27 -16.23
N PRO A 239 -2.51 1.67 -17.09
CA PRO A 239 -3.65 0.85 -16.68
C PRO A 239 -3.21 -0.51 -16.15
N VAL A 240 -4.06 -1.07 -15.29
CA VAL A 240 -3.97 -2.45 -14.82
C VAL A 240 -4.83 -3.34 -15.70
N HIS A 241 -4.26 -4.41 -16.25
CA HIS A 241 -4.99 -5.46 -16.96
C HIS A 241 -4.45 -6.82 -16.53
N LEU A 242 -5.35 -7.71 -16.09
CA LEU A 242 -5.04 -9.07 -15.65
C LEU A 242 -3.87 -9.15 -14.63
N GLY A 243 -3.84 -8.21 -13.69
CA GLY A 243 -2.81 -8.20 -12.65
C GLY A 243 -1.44 -7.71 -13.11
N ARG A 244 -1.35 -6.99 -14.24
CA ARG A 244 -0.10 -6.39 -14.73
C ARG A 244 -0.32 -4.99 -15.24
N CYS A 245 0.78 -4.25 -15.31
CA CYS A 245 0.85 -2.97 -16.01
C CYS A 245 0.86 -3.19 -17.52
N VAL A 246 -0.11 -2.64 -18.25
CA VAL A 246 -0.11 -2.70 -19.72
C VAL A 246 0.12 -1.31 -20.33
N PRO A 247 0.81 -1.19 -21.48
CA PRO A 247 0.89 0.08 -22.21
C PRO A 247 -0.50 0.56 -22.64
N GLY A 248 -0.73 1.87 -22.59
CA GLY A 248 -1.93 2.48 -23.14
C GLY A 248 -2.54 3.53 -22.21
N PRO A 249 -3.46 4.36 -22.72
CA PRO A 249 -4.16 5.32 -21.90
C PRO A 249 -5.02 4.59 -20.87
N ALA A 250 -4.86 4.92 -19.60
CA ALA A 250 -5.78 4.47 -18.57
C ALA A 250 -7.06 5.33 -18.63
N GLN A 251 -8.23 4.71 -18.52
CA GLN A 251 -9.49 5.47 -18.33
C GLN A 251 -9.43 6.33 -17.07
N THR A 252 -8.68 5.88 -16.07
CA THR A 252 -8.38 6.63 -14.86
C THR A 252 -6.87 6.60 -14.66
N PRO A 253 -6.17 7.71 -14.90
CA PRO A 253 -4.73 7.76 -14.76
C PRO A 253 -4.32 7.50 -13.30
N ALA A 254 -3.15 6.90 -13.14
CA ALA A 254 -2.50 6.85 -11.84
C ALA A 254 -2.13 8.29 -11.42
N THR A 255 -2.21 8.58 -10.13
CA THR A 255 -1.97 9.92 -9.60
C THR A 255 -1.01 9.88 -8.42
N VAL A 256 -0.07 10.83 -8.39
CA VAL A 256 0.83 11.08 -7.26
C VAL A 256 0.59 12.50 -6.78
N GLY A 257 0.06 12.63 -5.56
CA GLY A 257 -0.25 13.93 -4.93
C GLY A 257 1.01 14.69 -4.49
N GLY A 258 2.12 14.00 -4.27
CA GLY A 258 3.43 14.61 -4.02
C GLY A 258 4.35 14.57 -5.24
N SER A 259 5.66 14.43 -4.98
CA SER A 259 6.68 14.33 -6.02
C SER A 259 7.04 12.88 -6.35
N VAL A 260 7.56 12.65 -7.55
CA VAL A 260 8.20 11.40 -7.94
C VAL A 260 9.71 11.61 -7.98
N ARG A 261 10.46 10.80 -7.24
CA ARG A 261 11.92 10.84 -7.22
C ARG A 261 12.49 9.47 -7.62
N LEU A 262 13.34 9.47 -8.65
CA LEU A 262 14.05 8.30 -9.15
C LEU A 262 15.55 8.47 -8.87
N ARG A 263 16.14 7.60 -8.05
CA ARG A 263 17.55 7.73 -7.63
C ARG A 263 18.36 6.47 -7.86
N GLU A 264 19.53 6.62 -8.47
CA GLU A 264 20.57 5.58 -8.51
C GLU A 264 20.07 4.23 -9.08
N ASN A 265 19.13 4.25 -10.01
CA ASN A 265 18.55 3.03 -10.55
C ASN A 265 19.49 2.44 -11.62
N ALA A 266 19.94 1.21 -11.41
CA ALA A 266 20.84 0.50 -12.32
C ALA A 266 20.10 -0.25 -13.44
N ALA A 267 18.78 -0.20 -13.42
CA ALA A 267 17.90 -0.86 -14.38
C ALA A 267 16.90 0.12 -15.00
N PRO A 268 16.32 -0.20 -16.18
CA PRO A 268 15.38 0.69 -16.85
C PRO A 268 14.19 1.06 -15.97
N VAL A 269 13.91 2.36 -15.87
CA VAL A 269 12.72 2.89 -15.22
C VAL A 269 11.84 3.58 -16.25
N THR A 270 10.57 3.20 -16.32
CA THR A 270 9.56 3.83 -17.18
C THR A 270 8.50 4.53 -16.33
N VAL A 271 8.28 5.82 -16.57
CA VAL A 271 7.20 6.62 -15.99
C VAL A 271 6.21 6.94 -17.10
N ALA A 272 5.08 6.23 -17.14
CA ALA A 272 4.11 6.34 -18.22
C ALA A 272 2.69 6.58 -17.70
N ASP A 273 1.93 7.43 -18.41
CA ASP A 273 0.49 7.62 -18.15
C ASP A 273 0.19 7.95 -16.67
N LEU A 274 0.99 8.86 -16.11
CA LEU A 274 0.98 9.26 -14.71
C LEU A 274 0.71 10.77 -14.60
N VAL A 275 -0.07 11.17 -13.60
CA VAL A 275 -0.21 12.57 -13.19
C VAL A 275 0.53 12.80 -11.89
N VAL A 276 1.49 13.73 -11.90
CA VAL A 276 2.32 14.10 -10.74
C VAL A 276 1.99 15.54 -10.37
N ALA A 277 1.48 15.74 -9.16
CA ALA A 277 1.13 17.08 -8.67
C ALA A 277 2.37 17.86 -8.20
N GLY A 278 3.39 17.18 -7.70
CA GLY A 278 4.69 17.77 -7.35
C GLY A 278 5.70 17.74 -8.49
N ASP A 279 6.98 17.57 -8.12
CA ASP A 279 8.09 17.48 -9.07
C ASP A 279 8.30 16.05 -9.58
N LEU A 280 8.93 15.93 -10.74
CA LEU A 280 9.52 14.69 -11.25
C LEU A 280 11.04 14.86 -11.33
N GLY A 281 11.79 14.26 -10.40
CA GLY A 281 13.26 14.36 -10.37
C GLY A 281 13.96 13.03 -10.54
N CYS A 282 15.00 13.02 -11.38
CA CYS A 282 15.76 11.81 -11.70
C CYS A 282 17.26 12.05 -11.60
N GLU A 283 17.93 11.24 -10.78
CA GLU A 283 19.33 11.43 -10.42
C GLU A 283 20.07 10.09 -10.43
N GLY A 284 21.25 10.05 -11.03
CA GLY A 284 22.16 8.90 -10.99
C GLY A 284 21.62 7.59 -11.57
N SER A 285 20.55 7.61 -12.38
CA SER A 285 19.99 6.40 -12.97
C SER A 285 20.69 6.05 -14.30
N ALA A 286 21.01 4.78 -14.51
CA ALA A 286 21.66 4.28 -15.72
C ALA A 286 21.02 2.95 -16.12
N PRO A 287 20.27 2.88 -17.25
CA PRO A 287 20.05 3.96 -18.22
C PRO A 287 19.15 5.09 -17.68
N PRO A 288 19.14 6.27 -18.34
CA PRO A 288 18.22 7.35 -18.00
C PRO A 288 16.75 6.89 -18.02
N PRO A 289 15.89 7.37 -17.10
CA PRO A 289 14.47 6.99 -17.08
C PRO A 289 13.73 7.43 -18.34
N THR A 290 12.79 6.61 -18.81
CA THR A 290 11.90 6.94 -19.93
C THR A 290 10.59 7.52 -19.41
N VAL A 291 10.24 8.74 -19.84
CA VAL A 291 9.01 9.43 -19.41
C VAL A 291 8.05 9.56 -20.59
N VAL A 292 6.86 8.94 -20.53
CA VAL A 292 5.91 8.85 -21.64
C VAL A 292 4.52 9.29 -21.22
N ARG A 293 3.91 10.29 -21.88
CA ARG A 293 2.53 10.74 -21.57
C ARG A 293 2.29 11.03 -20.08
N THR A 294 3.30 11.58 -19.40
CA THR A 294 3.25 11.93 -17.97
C THR A 294 3.05 13.42 -17.83
N VAL A 295 2.03 13.81 -17.07
CA VAL A 295 1.74 15.22 -16.74
C VAL A 295 2.38 15.54 -15.40
N VAL A 296 3.23 16.56 -15.36
CA VAL A 296 3.91 17.03 -14.14
C VAL A 296 3.48 18.47 -13.92
N GLN A 297 2.89 18.77 -12.76
CA GLN A 297 2.45 20.12 -12.40
C GLN A 297 3.60 20.95 -11.81
N GLY A 298 4.55 20.32 -11.13
CA GLY A 298 5.79 20.96 -10.68
C GLY A 298 6.88 20.96 -11.75
N THR A 299 8.13 20.80 -11.31
CA THR A 299 9.30 20.83 -12.21
C THR A 299 9.76 19.43 -12.58
N ARG A 300 10.30 19.30 -13.80
CA ARG A 300 11.11 18.15 -14.20
C ARG A 300 12.58 18.47 -13.98
N SER A 301 13.35 17.56 -13.38
CA SER A 301 14.76 17.81 -13.06
C SER A 301 15.66 16.61 -13.33
N GLY A 302 16.95 16.91 -13.55
CA GLY A 302 17.99 15.93 -13.80
C GLY A 302 17.75 15.15 -15.10
N GLN A 303 17.81 13.83 -15.05
CA GLN A 303 17.66 12.96 -16.22
C GLN A 303 16.21 12.86 -16.74
N CYS A 304 15.25 13.48 -16.05
CA CYS A 304 13.85 13.52 -16.46
C CYS A 304 13.41 14.90 -16.97
N ALA A 305 14.34 15.85 -17.07
CA ALA A 305 14.11 17.18 -17.62
C ALA A 305 13.69 17.12 -19.09
#